data_AF-A0A497CYH7-F1
#
_entry.id   AF-A0A497CYH7-F1
#
_cell.length_a   1.000
_cell.length_b   1.000
_cell.length_c   1.000
_cell.angle_alpha   90.00
_cell.angle_beta   90.00
_cell.angle_gamma   90.00
#
_symmetry.space_group_name_H-M   'P 1'
#
loop_
_entity.id
_entity.type
_entity.pdbx_description
1 polymer ?
#
loop_
_entity_poly.entity_id
_entity_poly.type
_entity_poly.pdbx_seq_one_letter_code
_entity_poly.pdbx_strand_id
1 'polypeptide(L)'
;MTTTDKIPDKSFLYPPGGILIWIIVIVELLTFGIALIVFRVNFHQDYDTFLSSQNMLSKYIGLFNTIVLITSGYFMATALMNIKHAKQKEAIKWLLLTILTGVLFLFVKGWEYSIKIAEGHSFGYDDFFDFYWMLTLFHFIHVLVGVVILSVLLLKLRQGYYNASNYLDVETGGVFWHMCDLIWILLFPVLYLLH
;
A
#
# COMPACT_ATOMS: atom_id res chain seq x y z
N MET A 1 25.33 23.83 27.99
CA MET A 1 24.08 23.17 28.44
C MET A 1 23.55 22.37 27.27
N THR A 2 23.90 21.08 27.21
CA THR A 2 23.38 20.13 26.23
C THR A 2 21.98 19.70 26.68
N THR A 3 20.94 20.22 26.02
CA THR A 3 19.60 19.67 26.15
C THR A 3 19.63 18.27 25.56
N THR A 4 19.74 17.27 26.43
CA THR A 4 19.42 15.88 26.11
C THR A 4 17.95 15.85 25.74
N ASP A 5 17.68 15.94 24.43
CA ASP A 5 16.35 15.78 23.87
C ASP A 5 15.95 14.32 24.11
N LYS A 6 15.34 14.08 25.27
CA LYS A 6 14.76 12.80 25.62
C LYS A 6 13.67 12.54 24.61
N ILE A 7 13.82 11.45 23.86
CA ILE A 7 12.75 10.88 23.03
C ILE A 7 11.47 10.93 23.87
N PRO A 8 10.45 11.72 23.49
CA PRO A 8 9.25 11.85 24.28
C PRO A 8 8.67 10.45 24.51
N ASP A 9 8.25 10.21 25.76
CA ASP A 9 7.58 8.98 26.17
C ASP A 9 6.49 8.63 25.13
N LYS A 10 6.28 7.33 24.87
CA LYS A 10 5.31 6.81 23.88
C LYS A 10 3.89 7.16 24.33
N SER A 11 3.55 8.43 24.28
CA SER A 11 2.24 8.98 24.53
C SER A 11 1.40 8.79 23.28
N PHE A 12 0.08 8.66 23.47
CA PHE A 12 -0.88 8.53 22.37
C PHE A 12 -0.74 9.64 21.31
N LEU A 13 -0.20 10.81 21.69
CA LEU A 13 0.05 11.94 20.79
C LEU A 13 1.27 11.78 19.87
N TYR A 14 2.13 10.77 20.06
CA TYR A 14 3.32 10.52 19.24
C TYR A 14 3.33 9.07 18.71
N PRO A 15 2.50 8.76 17.70
CA PRO A 15 2.50 7.45 17.08
C PRO A 15 3.76 7.23 16.21
N PRO A 16 4.08 5.97 15.83
CA PRO A 16 5.24 5.65 14.99
C PRO A 16 5.25 6.50 13.70
N GLY A 17 6.38 7.12 13.38
CA GLY A 17 6.50 8.04 12.23
C GLY A 17 5.88 9.44 12.41
N GLY A 18 5.31 9.73 13.59
CA GLY A 18 4.74 11.04 13.92
C GLY A 18 3.27 11.21 13.54
N ILE A 19 2.60 12.21 14.14
CA ILE A 19 1.14 12.37 14.00
C ILE A 19 0.69 12.70 12.57
N LEU A 20 1.52 13.41 11.80
CA LEU A 20 1.15 13.87 10.47
C LEU A 20 0.88 12.70 9.50
N ILE A 21 1.73 11.68 9.50
CA ILE A 21 1.51 10.52 8.62
C ILE A 21 0.23 9.78 9.00
N TRP A 22 -0.09 9.68 10.29
CA TRP A 22 -1.33 9.02 10.74
C TRP A 22 -2.60 9.77 10.35
N ILE A 23 -2.56 11.10 10.34
CA ILE A 23 -3.67 11.90 9.78
C ILE A 23 -3.89 11.54 8.32
N ILE A 24 -2.81 11.47 7.53
CA ILE A 24 -2.88 11.06 6.11
C ILE A 24 -3.44 9.64 6.00
N VAL A 25 -2.93 8.68 6.80
CA VAL A 25 -3.43 7.30 6.78
C VAL A 25 -4.93 7.24 7.04
N ILE A 26 -5.43 7.95 8.04
CA ILE A 26 -6.86 7.94 8.38
C ILE A 26 -7.67 8.57 7.25
N VAL A 27 -7.25 9.71 6.71
CA VAL A 27 -7.94 10.38 5.61
C VAL A 27 -8.01 9.51 4.37
N GLU A 28 -6.90 8.87 3.98
CA GLU A 28 -6.87 7.95 2.83
C GLU A 28 -7.76 6.73 3.06
N LEU A 29 -7.67 6.08 4.23
CA LEU A 29 -8.52 4.94 4.56
C LEU A 29 -10.01 5.29 4.58
N LEU A 30 -10.38 6.47 5.07
CA LEU A 30 -11.75 6.96 5.04
C LEU A 30 -12.22 7.23 3.60
N THR A 31 -11.37 7.85 2.78
CA THR A 31 -11.69 8.16 1.37
C THR A 31 -11.96 6.87 0.59
N PHE A 32 -11.07 5.88 0.68
CA PHE A 32 -11.27 4.57 0.06
C PHE A 32 -12.46 3.82 0.67
N GLY A 33 -12.63 3.86 2.00
CA GLY A 33 -13.74 3.21 2.69
C GLY A 33 -15.10 3.74 2.25
N ILE A 34 -15.25 5.07 2.17
CA ILE A 34 -16.48 5.72 1.68
C ILE A 34 -16.72 5.34 0.22
N ALA A 35 -15.70 5.38 -0.64
CA ALA A 35 -15.83 5.02 -2.04
C ALA A 35 -16.26 3.55 -2.22
N LEU A 36 -15.76 2.63 -1.40
CA LEU A 36 -16.19 1.22 -1.38
C LEU A 36 -17.64 1.04 -0.89
N ILE A 37 -18.07 1.84 0.09
CA ILE A 37 -19.47 1.84 0.54
C ILE A 37 -20.39 2.33 -0.58
N VAL A 38 -20.04 3.44 -1.24
CA VAL A 38 -20.80 3.98 -2.38
C VAL A 38 -20.88 2.95 -3.51
N PHE A 39 -19.75 2.33 -3.85
CA PHE A 39 -19.70 1.22 -4.80
C PHE A 39 -20.69 0.11 -4.41
N ARG A 40 -20.66 -0.37 -3.16
CA ARG A 40 -21.53 -1.46 -2.73
C ARG A 40 -23.02 -1.10 -2.74
N VAL A 41 -23.36 0.15 -2.42
CA VAL A 41 -24.74 0.66 -2.44
C VAL A 41 -25.27 0.76 -3.86
N ASN A 42 -24.46 1.26 -4.81
CA ASN A 42 -24.86 1.34 -6.23
C ASN A 42 -25.18 -0.04 -6.81
N PHE A 43 -24.37 -1.05 -6.50
CA PHE A 43 -24.57 -2.43 -6.95
C PHE A 43 -25.49 -3.27 -6.05
N HIS A 44 -26.23 -2.65 -5.14
CA HIS A 44 -27.24 -3.37 -4.35
C HIS A 44 -28.48 -3.69 -5.20
N GLN A 45 -28.85 -2.84 -6.15
CA GLN A 45 -30.06 -3.01 -6.97
C GLN A 45 -29.77 -3.67 -8.33
N ASP A 46 -28.57 -3.48 -8.88
CA ASP A 46 -28.12 -4.12 -10.12
C ASP A 46 -27.06 -5.20 -9.83
N TYR A 47 -27.51 -6.26 -9.15
CA TYR A 47 -26.65 -7.35 -8.72
C TYR A 47 -26.14 -8.20 -9.90
N ASP A 48 -26.95 -8.33 -10.95
CA ASP A 48 -26.62 -9.16 -12.12
C ASP A 48 -25.46 -8.54 -12.91
N THR A 49 -25.49 -7.21 -13.15
CA THR A 49 -24.37 -6.49 -13.76
C THR A 49 -23.11 -6.62 -12.90
N PHE A 50 -23.22 -6.42 -11.58
CA PHE A 50 -22.10 -6.58 -10.65
C PHE A 50 -21.43 -7.95 -10.76
N LEU A 51 -22.21 -9.03 -10.70
CA LEU A 51 -21.67 -10.39 -10.73
C LEU A 51 -21.04 -10.69 -12.10
N SER A 52 -21.66 -10.22 -13.18
CA SER A 52 -21.13 -10.43 -14.54
C SER A 52 -19.76 -9.77 -14.72
N SER A 53 -19.60 -8.52 -14.28
CA SER A 53 -18.37 -7.75 -14.42
C SER A 53 -17.30 -8.17 -13.42
N GLN A 54 -17.68 -8.54 -12.19
CA GLN A 54 -16.77 -9.14 -11.22
C GLN A 54 -16.17 -10.45 -11.71
N ASN A 55 -16.95 -11.30 -12.40
CA ASN A 55 -16.45 -12.55 -12.97
C ASN A 55 -15.45 -12.36 -14.11
N MET A 56 -15.39 -11.16 -14.70
CA MET A 56 -14.36 -10.79 -15.67
C MET A 56 -13.02 -10.50 -14.99
N LEU A 57 -12.97 -10.29 -13.67
CA LEU A 57 -11.73 -10.12 -12.93
C LEU A 57 -11.11 -11.48 -12.54
N SER A 58 -9.78 -11.57 -12.63
CA SER A 58 -9.07 -12.79 -12.23
C SER A 58 -8.82 -12.79 -10.72
N LYS A 59 -9.60 -13.60 -10.00
CA LYS A 59 -9.43 -13.81 -8.55
C LYS A 59 -8.02 -14.30 -8.20
N TYR A 60 -7.40 -15.11 -9.07
CA TYR A 60 -6.05 -15.63 -8.86
C TYR A 60 -4.97 -14.54 -8.97
N ILE A 61 -5.09 -13.63 -9.94
CA ILE A 61 -4.17 -12.50 -10.08
C ILE A 61 -4.33 -11.54 -8.90
N GLY A 62 -5.57 -11.26 -8.49
CA GLY A 62 -5.86 -10.47 -7.29
C GLY A 62 -5.25 -11.09 -6.03
N LEU A 63 -5.46 -12.40 -5.81
CA LEU A 63 -4.93 -13.12 -4.65
C LEU A 63 -3.39 -13.15 -4.64
N PHE A 64 -2.76 -13.39 -5.79
CA PHE A 64 -1.31 -13.35 -5.91
C PHE A 64 -0.75 -12.00 -5.48
N ASN A 65 -1.33 -10.89 -5.98
CA ASN A 65 -0.94 -9.54 -5.58
C ASN A 65 -1.14 -9.27 -4.09
N THR A 66 -2.24 -9.77 -3.50
CA THR A 66 -2.49 -9.65 -2.07
C THR A 66 -1.40 -10.34 -1.25
N ILE A 67 -1.00 -11.56 -1.63
CA ILE A 67 0.08 -12.29 -0.97
C ILE A 67 1.41 -11.52 -1.11
N VAL A 68 1.70 -10.99 -2.31
CA VAL A 68 2.91 -10.20 -2.57
C VAL A 68 2.98 -8.96 -1.68
N LEU A 69 1.89 -8.18 -1.55
CA LEU A 69 1.88 -6.98 -0.70
C LEU A 69 1.94 -7.31 0.79
N ILE A 70 1.19 -8.29 1.29
CA ILE A 70 1.27 -8.68 2.71
C ILE A 70 2.70 -9.13 3.06
N THR A 71 3.33 -9.88 2.15
CA THR A 71 4.73 -10.30 2.30
C THR A 71 5.67 -9.08 2.27
N SER A 72 5.39 -8.10 1.41
CA SER A 72 6.11 -6.82 1.36
C SER A 72 6.04 -6.07 2.69
N GLY A 73 4.85 -5.96 3.29
CA GLY A 73 4.68 -5.37 4.62
C GLY A 73 5.53 -6.07 5.69
N TYR A 74 5.55 -7.40 5.71
CA TYR A 74 6.42 -8.14 6.61
C TYR A 74 7.91 -7.82 6.40
N PHE A 75 8.37 -7.70 5.15
CA PHE A 75 9.75 -7.29 4.84
C PHE A 75 10.04 -5.87 5.33
N MET A 76 9.11 -4.93 5.17
CA MET A 76 9.26 -3.56 5.64
C MET A 76 9.40 -3.48 7.17
N ALA A 77 8.53 -4.18 7.89
CA ALA A 77 8.59 -4.27 9.34
C ALA A 77 9.92 -4.87 9.82
N THR A 78 10.39 -5.92 9.13
CA THR A 78 11.66 -6.58 9.43
C THR A 78 12.86 -5.67 9.13
N ALA A 79 12.81 -4.88 8.06
CA ALA A 79 13.83 -3.88 7.75
C ALA A 79 13.95 -2.86 8.89
N LEU A 80 12.83 -2.27 9.32
CA LEU A 80 12.81 -1.28 10.40
C LEU A 80 13.32 -1.87 11.72
N MET A 81 12.95 -3.11 12.06
CA MET A 81 13.45 -3.79 13.26
C MET A 81 14.98 -3.97 13.21
N ASN A 82 15.54 -4.31 12.05
CA ASN A 82 16.99 -4.44 11.89
C ASN A 82 17.72 -3.10 12.00
N ILE A 83 17.13 -1.98 11.54
CA ILE A 83 17.69 -0.63 11.75
C ILE A 83 17.76 -0.32 13.24
N LYS A 84 16.67 -0.57 13.99
CA LYS A 84 16.59 -0.35 15.44
C LYS A 84 17.61 -1.20 16.22
N HIS A 85 17.96 -2.38 15.74
CA HIS A 85 18.98 -3.26 16.33
C HIS A 85 20.39 -3.05 15.77
N ALA A 86 20.66 -1.94 15.06
CA ALA A 86 21.95 -1.63 14.44
C ALA A 86 22.48 -2.71 13.46
N LYS A 87 21.58 -3.53 12.89
CA LYS A 87 21.90 -4.55 11.87
C LYS A 87 21.75 -3.98 10.46
N GLN A 88 22.60 -3.02 10.11
CA GLN A 88 22.44 -2.21 8.88
C GLN A 88 22.44 -3.05 7.59
N LYS A 89 23.33 -4.05 7.47
CA LYS A 89 23.39 -4.93 6.28
C LYS A 89 22.07 -5.70 6.07
N GLU A 90 21.51 -6.25 7.14
CA GLU A 90 20.23 -6.95 7.09
C GLU A 90 19.09 -5.99 6.78
N ALA A 91 19.07 -4.80 7.40
CA ALA A 91 18.08 -3.77 7.11
C ALA A 91 18.03 -3.39 5.62
N ILE A 92 19.19 -3.19 4.99
CA ILE A 92 19.32 -2.90 3.56
C ILE A 92 18.74 -4.03 2.71
N LYS A 93 19.01 -5.28 3.08
CA LYS A 93 18.48 -6.46 2.36
C LYS A 93 16.96 -6.52 2.44
N TRP A 94 16.38 -6.39 3.64
CA TRP A 94 14.93 -6.45 3.82
C TRP A 94 14.20 -5.28 3.16
N LEU A 95 14.77 -4.08 3.21
CA LEU A 95 14.20 -2.91 2.52
C LEU A 95 14.26 -3.06 1.00
N LEU A 96 15.34 -3.64 0.47
CA LEU A 96 15.42 -3.98 -0.96
C LEU A 96 14.36 -5.01 -1.35
N LEU A 97 14.15 -6.07 -0.55
CA LEU A 97 13.11 -7.06 -0.80
C LEU A 97 11.71 -6.44 -0.79
N THR A 98 11.45 -5.50 0.12
CA THR A 98 10.20 -4.72 0.18
C THR A 98 9.94 -3.97 -1.14
N ILE A 99 10.96 -3.28 -1.65
CA ILE A 99 10.87 -2.53 -2.91
C ILE A 99 10.64 -3.49 -4.09
N LEU A 100 11.35 -4.61 -4.15
CA LEU A 100 11.20 -5.59 -5.23
C LEU A 100 9.79 -6.20 -5.27
N THR A 101 9.21 -6.52 -4.13
CA THR A 101 7.82 -7.01 -4.08
C THR A 101 6.80 -5.92 -4.43
N GLY A 102 7.06 -4.66 -4.05
CA GLY A 102 6.26 -3.52 -4.49
C GLY A 102 6.28 -3.31 -6.00
N VAL A 103 7.46 -3.40 -6.63
CA VAL A 103 7.60 -3.33 -8.09
C VAL A 103 6.93 -4.52 -8.77
N LEU A 104 7.02 -5.72 -8.18
CA LEU A 104 6.32 -6.90 -8.69
C LEU A 104 4.79 -6.69 -8.69
N PHE A 105 4.23 -6.14 -7.61
CA PHE A 105 2.81 -5.79 -7.56
C PHE A 105 2.42 -4.83 -8.70
N LEU A 106 3.19 -3.75 -8.89
CA LEU A 106 2.94 -2.78 -9.97
C LEU A 106 3.02 -3.44 -11.35
N PHE A 107 3.99 -4.32 -11.57
CA PHE A 107 4.11 -5.03 -12.84
C PHE A 107 2.91 -5.93 -13.11
N VAL A 108 2.52 -6.76 -12.14
CA VAL A 108 1.38 -7.68 -12.28
C VAL A 108 0.08 -6.91 -12.49
N LYS A 109 -0.12 -5.79 -11.78
CA LYS A 109 -1.29 -4.93 -11.96
C LYS A 109 -1.30 -4.21 -13.30
N GLY A 110 -0.16 -3.67 -13.74
CA GLY A 110 -0.05 -3.09 -15.08
C GLY A 110 -0.35 -4.11 -16.17
N TRP A 111 0.07 -5.36 -15.99
CA TRP A 111 -0.26 -6.46 -16.88
C TRP A 111 -1.76 -6.77 -16.89
N GLU A 112 -2.41 -6.86 -15.73
CA GLU A 112 -3.86 -7.04 -15.63
C GLU A 112 -4.63 -5.91 -16.33
N TYR A 113 -4.21 -4.65 -16.14
CA TYR A 113 -4.80 -3.51 -16.85
C TYR A 113 -4.68 -3.64 -18.37
N SER A 114 -3.51 -4.07 -18.87
CA SER A 114 -3.31 -4.25 -20.31
C SER A 114 -4.27 -5.28 -20.90
N ILE A 115 -4.56 -6.36 -20.16
CA ILE A 115 -5.52 -7.38 -20.56
C ILE A 115 -6.93 -6.80 -20.58
N LYS A 116 -7.36 -6.11 -19.51
CA LYS A 116 -8.72 -5.55 -19.42
C LYS A 116 -9.00 -4.52 -20.50
N ILE A 117 -8.01 -3.67 -20.82
CA ILE A 117 -8.11 -2.70 -21.91
C ILE A 117 -8.22 -3.42 -23.27
N ALA A 118 -7.42 -4.47 -23.50
CA ALA A 118 -7.46 -5.26 -24.73
C ALA A 118 -8.80 -6.00 -24.93
N GLU A 119 -9.45 -6.39 -23.84
CA GLU A 119 -10.80 -6.99 -23.83
C GLU A 119 -11.93 -5.95 -24.01
N GLY A 120 -11.61 -4.66 -24.03
CA GLY A 120 -12.60 -3.57 -24.19
C GLY A 120 -13.22 -3.08 -22.87
N HIS A 121 -12.74 -3.56 -21.73
CA HIS A 121 -13.22 -3.17 -20.40
C HIS A 121 -12.49 -1.93 -19.87
N SER A 122 -12.56 -0.83 -20.62
CA SER A 122 -12.01 0.48 -20.22
C SER A 122 -13.02 1.30 -19.40
N PHE A 123 -12.63 2.50 -18.99
CA PHE A 123 -13.58 3.52 -18.51
C PHE A 123 -14.75 3.68 -19.49
N GLY A 124 -15.96 3.81 -18.96
CA GLY A 124 -17.21 3.94 -19.69
C GLY A 124 -17.82 2.62 -20.19
N TYR A 125 -17.25 1.47 -19.85
CA TYR A 125 -17.84 0.17 -20.19
C TYR A 125 -19.12 -0.10 -19.38
N ASP A 126 -19.02 -0.03 -18.06
CA ASP A 126 -20.13 -0.05 -17.11
C ASP A 126 -19.70 0.64 -15.81
N ASP A 127 -20.67 0.85 -14.91
CA ASP A 127 -20.41 1.47 -13.61
C ASP A 127 -19.36 0.67 -12.81
N PHE A 128 -19.30 -0.66 -12.97
CA PHE A 128 -18.40 -1.51 -12.18
C PHE A 128 -16.96 -1.24 -12.56
N PHE A 129 -16.67 -1.22 -13.86
CA PHE A 129 -15.35 -0.94 -14.39
C PHE A 129 -14.95 0.51 -14.13
N ASP A 130 -15.88 1.47 -14.11
CA ASP A 130 -15.57 2.85 -13.73
C ASP A 130 -15.07 2.95 -12.29
N PHE A 131 -15.77 2.32 -11.33
CA PHE A 131 -15.30 2.24 -9.95
C PHE A 131 -14.01 1.43 -9.82
N TYR A 132 -13.90 0.29 -10.50
CA TYR A 132 -12.69 -0.53 -10.53
C TYR A 132 -11.49 0.30 -10.96
N TRP A 133 -11.56 0.99 -12.09
CA TRP A 133 -10.45 1.76 -12.62
C TRP A 133 -10.12 2.92 -11.69
N MET A 134 -11.10 3.67 -11.21
CA MET A 134 -10.87 4.78 -10.28
C MET A 134 -10.16 4.32 -8.99
N LEU A 135 -10.69 3.29 -8.32
CA LEU A 135 -10.16 2.79 -7.06
C LEU A 135 -8.77 2.16 -7.23
N THR A 136 -8.62 1.28 -8.23
CA THR A 136 -7.38 0.54 -8.41
C THR A 136 -6.27 1.38 -9.03
N LEU A 137 -6.57 2.32 -9.93
CA LEU A 137 -5.59 3.24 -10.50
C LEU A 137 -5.08 4.23 -9.45
N PHE A 138 -5.97 4.78 -8.62
CA PHE A 138 -5.55 5.67 -7.54
C PHE A 138 -4.65 4.91 -6.55
N HIS A 139 -5.02 3.70 -6.16
CA HIS A 139 -4.17 2.85 -5.32
C HIS A 139 -2.83 2.50 -6.00
N PHE A 140 -2.83 2.21 -7.30
CA PHE A 140 -1.60 1.94 -8.06
C PHE A 140 -0.60 3.10 -7.97
N ILE A 141 -1.10 4.34 -8.08
CA ILE A 141 -0.29 5.55 -7.92
C ILE A 141 0.28 5.65 -6.50
N HIS A 142 -0.51 5.32 -5.46
CA HIS A 142 -0.02 5.29 -4.07
C HIS A 142 1.14 4.33 -3.89
N VAL A 143 1.01 3.09 -4.41
CA VAL A 143 2.07 2.09 -4.34
C VAL A 143 3.31 2.56 -5.10
N LEU A 144 3.14 3.16 -6.28
CA LEU A 144 4.25 3.74 -7.05
C LEU A 144 5.00 4.83 -6.25
N VAL A 145 4.27 5.75 -5.64
CA VAL A 145 4.84 6.79 -4.76
C VAL A 145 5.56 6.15 -3.57
N GLY A 146 4.96 5.13 -2.95
CA GLY A 146 5.57 4.36 -1.87
C GLY A 146 6.89 3.72 -2.28
N VAL A 147 6.95 3.11 -3.46
CA VAL A 147 8.18 2.50 -4.00
C VAL A 147 9.28 3.55 -4.18
N VAL A 148 8.93 4.74 -4.67
CA VAL A 148 9.88 5.87 -4.80
C VAL A 148 10.39 6.32 -3.44
N ILE A 149 9.49 6.50 -2.46
CA ILE A 149 9.85 6.87 -1.08
C ILE A 149 10.82 5.84 -0.48
N LEU A 150 10.46 4.55 -0.53
CA LEU A 150 11.30 3.47 0.01
C LEU A 150 12.65 3.39 -0.70
N SER A 151 12.69 3.64 -2.02
CA SER A 151 13.94 3.66 -2.79
C SER A 151 14.87 4.78 -2.34
N VAL A 152 14.35 5.99 -2.10
CA VAL A 152 15.13 7.10 -1.55
C VAL A 152 15.64 6.77 -0.14
N LEU A 153 14.80 6.17 0.71
CA LEU A 153 15.18 5.74 2.05
C LEU A 153 16.28 4.67 2.01
N LEU A 154 16.22 3.73 1.07
CA LEU A 154 17.25 2.70 0.86
C LEU A 154 18.60 3.33 0.47
N LEU A 155 18.61 4.30 -0.43
CA LEU A 155 19.83 5.00 -0.84
C LEU A 155 20.49 5.72 0.34
N LYS A 156 19.71 6.46 1.12
CA LYS A 156 20.17 7.14 2.34
C LYS A 156 20.65 6.16 3.42
N LEU A 157 19.96 5.03 3.59
CA LEU A 157 20.36 3.96 4.52
C LEU A 157 21.71 3.36 4.12
N ARG A 158 21.96 3.15 2.82
CA ARG A 158 23.24 2.66 2.29
C ARG A 158 24.38 3.66 2.49
N GLN A 159 24.08 4.95 2.47
CA GLN A 159 25.04 6.02 2.75
C GLN A 159 25.34 6.19 4.25
N GLY A 160 24.64 5.45 5.13
CA GLY A 160 24.83 5.54 6.58
C GLY A 160 24.09 6.68 7.27
N TYR A 161 23.17 7.35 6.57
CA TYR A 161 22.39 8.46 7.14
C TYR A 161 21.43 7.99 8.25
N TYR A 162 20.89 6.77 8.09
CA TYR A 162 19.97 6.16 9.06
C TYR A 162 20.67 5.10 9.91
N ASN A 163 20.37 5.11 11.20
CA ASN A 163 20.92 4.19 12.20
C ASN A 163 19.93 4.03 13.37
N ALA A 164 20.34 3.33 14.44
CA ALA A 164 19.46 3.04 15.57
C ALA A 164 19.00 4.27 16.37
N SER A 165 19.65 5.43 16.24
CA SER A 165 19.20 6.70 16.86
C SER A 165 18.50 7.64 15.88
N ASN A 166 18.62 7.41 14.56
CA ASN A 166 18.01 8.21 13.51
C ASN A 166 17.31 7.31 12.49
N TYR A 167 16.09 6.85 12.80
CA TYR A 167 15.30 5.97 11.93
C TYR A 167 13.87 6.48 11.68
N LEU A 168 13.51 7.66 12.20
CA LEU A 168 12.13 8.16 12.19
C LEU A 168 11.58 8.34 10.76
N ASP A 169 12.39 8.83 9.82
CA ASP A 169 12.00 8.94 8.42
C ASP A 169 11.67 7.57 7.81
N VAL A 170 12.45 6.53 8.16
CA VAL A 170 12.24 5.17 7.68
C VAL A 170 10.98 4.57 8.29
N GLU A 171 10.72 4.86 9.57
CA GLU A 171 9.48 4.48 10.23
C GLU A 171 8.27 5.16 9.57
N THR A 172 8.38 6.46 9.26
CA THR A 172 7.33 7.23 8.57
C THR A 172 7.04 6.66 7.18
N GLY A 173 8.09 6.38 6.39
CA GLY A 173 7.94 5.73 5.09
C GLY A 173 7.35 4.31 5.20
N GLY A 174 7.67 3.58 6.27
CA GLY A 174 7.06 2.29 6.58
C GLY A 174 5.57 2.37 6.88
N VAL A 175 5.14 3.37 7.66
CA VAL A 175 3.72 3.62 7.92
C VAL A 175 2.97 3.96 6.63
N PHE A 176 3.55 4.79 5.76
CA PHE A 176 2.97 5.06 4.44
C PHE A 176 2.83 3.78 3.60
N TRP A 177 3.86 2.93 3.58
CA TRP A 177 3.82 1.66 2.86
C TRP A 177 2.73 0.72 3.37
N HIS A 178 2.63 0.57 4.70
CA HIS A 178 1.59 -0.24 5.32
C HIS A 178 0.18 0.29 5.09
N MET A 179 0.01 1.61 4.97
CA MET A 179 -1.27 2.19 4.57
C MET A 179 -1.67 1.75 3.15
N CYS A 180 -0.72 1.69 2.22
CA CYS A 180 -0.97 1.11 0.90
C CYS A 180 -1.41 -0.37 1.01
N ASP A 181 -0.70 -1.18 1.80
CA ASP A 181 -1.08 -2.58 2.05
C ASP A 181 -2.51 -2.70 2.58
N LEU A 182 -2.89 -1.86 3.56
CA LEU A 182 -4.22 -1.85 4.16
C LEU A 182 -5.31 -1.48 3.16
N ILE A 183 -5.07 -0.47 2.31
CA ILE A 183 -6.00 -0.11 1.25
C ILE A 183 -6.22 -1.30 0.31
N TRP A 184 -5.15 -1.99 -0.09
CA TRP A 184 -5.29 -3.17 -0.96
C TRP A 184 -6.09 -4.30 -0.31
N ILE A 185 -5.86 -4.54 0.99
CA ILE A 185 -6.60 -5.53 1.78
C ILE A 185 -8.10 -5.18 1.84
N LEU A 186 -8.49 -3.91 1.75
CA LEU A 186 -9.89 -3.49 1.64
C LEU A 186 -10.44 -3.64 0.21
N LEU A 187 -9.67 -3.23 -0.80
CA LEU A 187 -10.07 -3.28 -2.20
C LEU A 187 -10.27 -4.71 -2.70
N PHE A 188 -9.31 -5.60 -2.41
CA PHE A 188 -9.30 -6.95 -2.99
C PHE A 188 -10.55 -7.77 -2.65
N PRO A 189 -10.99 -7.89 -1.38
CA PRO A 189 -12.20 -8.62 -1.06
C PRO A 189 -13.44 -8.03 -1.72
N VAL A 190 -13.61 -6.70 -1.66
CA VAL A 190 -14.82 -6.04 -2.18
C VAL A 190 -14.91 -6.15 -3.70
N LEU A 191 -13.79 -6.00 -4.41
CA LEU A 191 -13.79 -6.06 -5.88
C LEU A 191 -13.74 -7.48 -6.44
N TYR A 192 -13.02 -8.42 -5.81
CA TYR A 192 -12.72 -9.74 -6.40
C TYR A 192 -13.42 -10.94 -5.73
N LEU A 193 -13.79 -10.84 -4.45
CA LEU A 193 -14.23 -12.02 -3.67
C LEU A 193 -15.66 -11.94 -3.16
N LEU A 194 -16.12 -10.77 -2.71
CA LEU A 194 -17.42 -10.63 -2.08
C LEU A 194 -18.51 -10.67 -3.15
N HIS A 195 -19.44 -11.61 -2.92
CA HIS A 195 -20.68 -11.79 -3.66
C HIS A 195 -21.84 -11.26 -2.83
#